data_AF-A0A657PIY5-F1
#
_entry.id   AF-A0A657PIY5-F1
#
_cell.length_a   1.000
_cell.length_b   1.000
_cell.length_c   1.000
_cell.angle_alpha   90.00
_cell.angle_beta   90.00
_cell.angle_gamma   90.00
#
_symmetry.space_group_name_H-M   'P 1'
#
loop_
_entity.id
_entity.type
_entity.pdbx_description
1 polymer ?
#
loop_
_entity_poly.entity_id
_entity_poly.type
_entity_poly.pdbx_seq_one_letter_code
_entity_poly.pdbx_strand_id
1 'polypeptide(L)'
;TETYAALKLYIDNWRWRGVPIYLRTGKRMAESQSLVSICFRHPPQQFFRDTPMDHMRQNWVLLGIQPAECLKVEMTVKEPGLEMRTRQTSLDASLRRTDEAQTDAYEELLLDVIQGDRSLFLRYDEVEYAWRVVDPVLRAWATERDFIHTYPAGSWGPEESRRLFEKEAQHWRHSLAPEHP
;
A
#
# COMPACT_ATOMS: atom_id res chain seq x y z
N THR A 1 5.40 24.97 0.37
CA THR A 1 5.65 23.69 1.06
C THR A 1 4.66 22.68 0.58
N GLU A 2 5.17 21.57 0.10
CA GLU A 2 4.45 20.45 -0.47
C GLU A 2 3.65 19.75 0.63
N THR A 3 2.35 19.52 0.40
CA THR A 3 1.47 18.83 1.36
C THR A 3 1.12 17.40 0.91
N TYR A 4 1.58 16.99 -0.26
CA TYR A 4 1.37 15.67 -0.84
C TYR A 4 2.59 15.29 -1.70
N ALA A 5 2.97 14.02 -1.67
CA ALA A 5 3.98 13.45 -2.56
C ALA A 5 3.58 12.03 -2.95
N ALA A 6 3.81 11.66 -4.20
CA ALA A 6 3.68 10.29 -4.67
C ALA A 6 4.87 9.91 -5.54
N LEU A 7 5.37 8.69 -5.35
CA LEU A 7 6.59 8.19 -5.98
C LEU A 7 6.34 6.80 -6.54
N LYS A 8 7.03 6.52 -7.64
CA LYS A 8 7.17 5.18 -8.21
C LYS A 8 8.63 4.78 -8.12
N LEU A 9 8.90 3.69 -7.41
CA LEU A 9 10.23 3.15 -7.19
C LEU A 9 10.34 1.75 -7.80
N TYR A 10 11.56 1.36 -8.10
CA TYR A 10 11.92 -0.02 -8.43
C TYR A 10 13.08 -0.44 -7.57
N ILE A 11 13.10 -1.73 -7.22
CA ILE A 11 14.24 -2.35 -6.57
C ILE A 11 14.98 -3.16 -7.63
N ASP A 12 16.22 -2.77 -7.93
CA ASP A 12 17.05 -3.43 -8.93
C ASP A 12 17.68 -4.71 -8.36
N ASN A 13 16.86 -5.74 -8.22
CA ASN A 13 17.32 -7.09 -7.92
C ASN A 13 16.44 -8.13 -8.61
N TRP A 14 16.89 -9.39 -8.61
CA TRP A 14 16.20 -10.48 -9.30
C TRP A 14 14.77 -10.72 -8.76
N ARG A 15 14.55 -10.49 -7.46
CA ARG A 15 13.28 -10.78 -6.77
C ARG A 15 12.18 -9.79 -7.11
N TRP A 16 12.55 -8.53 -7.35
CA TRP A 16 11.65 -7.38 -7.57
C TRP A 16 11.75 -6.79 -8.98
N ARG A 17 12.51 -7.43 -9.88
CA ARG A 17 12.70 -6.97 -11.26
C ARG A 17 11.35 -6.75 -11.95
N GLY A 18 11.12 -5.51 -12.40
CA GLY A 18 9.90 -5.12 -13.11
C GLY A 18 8.65 -5.11 -12.23
N VAL A 19 8.79 -5.03 -10.90
CA VAL A 19 7.69 -4.82 -9.96
C VAL A 19 7.76 -3.37 -9.47
N PRO A 20 6.81 -2.50 -9.88
CA PRO A 20 6.78 -1.12 -9.41
C PRO A 20 6.28 -1.05 -7.95
N ILE A 21 6.93 -0.23 -7.13
CA ILE A 21 6.52 0.10 -5.76
C ILE A 21 6.01 1.53 -5.77
N TYR A 22 4.76 1.72 -5.41
CA TYR A 22 4.12 3.03 -5.33
C TYR A 22 4.05 3.49 -3.88
N LEU A 23 4.56 4.69 -3.61
CA LEU A 23 4.44 5.33 -2.30
C LEU A 23 3.63 6.62 -2.44
N ARG A 24 2.74 6.90 -1.50
CA ARG A 24 2.12 8.20 -1.36
C ARG A 24 2.04 8.62 0.09
N THR A 25 2.14 9.92 0.31
CA THR A 25 1.88 10.55 1.60
C THR A 25 1.26 11.91 1.36
N GLY A 26 0.41 12.36 2.29
CA GLY A 26 -0.16 13.69 2.19
C GLY A 26 -0.93 14.12 3.43
N LYS A 27 -1.13 15.43 3.54
CA LYS A 27 -1.93 16.09 4.58
C LYS A 27 -3.30 16.44 4.04
N ARG A 28 -4.30 16.58 4.94
CA ARG A 28 -5.69 16.90 4.57
C ARG A 28 -6.23 15.95 3.49
N MET A 29 -5.80 14.70 3.52
CA MET A 29 -6.39 13.66 2.68
C MET A 29 -7.74 13.23 3.25
N ALA A 30 -8.51 12.46 2.49
CA ALA A 30 -9.85 11.99 2.89
C ALA A 30 -9.86 11.33 4.27
N GLU A 31 -8.85 10.49 4.57
CA GLU A 31 -8.75 9.77 5.82
C GLU A 31 -7.30 9.74 6.31
N SER A 32 -7.11 9.69 7.63
CA SER A 32 -5.82 9.45 8.26
C SER A 32 -5.59 7.95 8.35
N GLN A 33 -4.75 7.41 7.47
CA GLN A 33 -4.46 5.99 7.44
C GLN A 33 -3.02 5.69 7.02
N SER A 34 -2.50 4.58 7.53
CA SER A 34 -1.25 3.95 7.10
C SER A 34 -1.55 2.50 6.73
N LEU A 35 -1.29 2.14 5.48
CA LEU A 35 -1.54 0.79 4.97
C LEU A 35 -0.49 0.40 3.93
N VAL A 36 -0.28 -0.90 3.80
CA VAL A 36 0.45 -1.51 2.69
C VAL A 36 -0.54 -2.36 1.90
N SER A 37 -0.54 -2.19 0.57
CA SER A 37 -1.40 -2.96 -0.32
C SER A 37 -0.56 -3.65 -1.39
N ILE A 38 -0.70 -4.97 -1.47
CA ILE A 38 0.03 -5.82 -2.41
C ILE A 38 -0.98 -6.40 -3.38
N CYS A 39 -0.94 -5.94 -4.63
CA CYS A 39 -1.77 -6.45 -5.71
C CYS A 39 -1.04 -7.57 -6.46
N PHE A 40 -1.69 -8.72 -6.60
CA PHE A 40 -1.15 -9.85 -7.36
C PHE A 40 -1.53 -9.76 -8.84
N ARG A 41 -0.61 -10.21 -9.70
CA ARG A 41 -0.87 -10.38 -11.14
C ARG A 41 -1.93 -11.47 -11.33
N HIS A 42 -2.72 -11.36 -12.40
CA HIS A 42 -3.59 -12.45 -12.80
C HIS A 42 -2.79 -13.72 -13.10
N PRO A 43 -3.31 -14.90 -12.73
CA PRO A 43 -2.68 -16.16 -13.08
C PRO A 43 -2.62 -16.31 -14.62
N PRO A 44 -1.54 -16.87 -15.16
CA PRO A 44 -1.35 -17.00 -16.61
C PRO A 44 -2.36 -17.95 -17.27
N GLN A 45 -2.99 -18.84 -16.50
CA GLN A 45 -4.07 -19.72 -16.94
C GLN A 45 -5.34 -19.41 -16.16
N GLN A 46 -6.36 -18.92 -16.86
CA GLN A 46 -7.73 -18.91 -16.34
C GLN A 46 -8.25 -20.34 -16.46
N PHE A 47 -8.38 -21.05 -15.34
CA PHE A 47 -8.93 -22.42 -15.32
C PHE A 47 -10.41 -22.49 -15.76
N PHE A 48 -11.07 -21.34 -15.95
CA PHE A 48 -12.51 -21.21 -16.17
C PHE A 48 -12.85 -20.44 -17.47
N ARG A 49 -12.13 -20.73 -18.56
CA ARG A 49 -12.29 -20.04 -19.87
C ARG A 49 -13.71 -20.08 -20.46
N ASP A 50 -14.48 -21.12 -20.16
CA ASP A 50 -15.81 -21.36 -20.75
C ASP A 50 -16.97 -20.92 -19.84
N THR A 51 -16.67 -20.33 -18.68
CA THR A 51 -17.66 -19.69 -17.84
C THR A 51 -17.77 -18.23 -18.26
N PRO A 52 -18.97 -17.62 -18.37
CA PRO A 52 -19.12 -16.17 -18.43
C PRO A 52 -18.65 -15.56 -17.10
N MET A 53 -17.34 -15.47 -16.92
CA MET A 53 -16.72 -14.78 -15.81
C MET A 53 -16.69 -13.30 -16.17
N ASP A 54 -17.38 -12.48 -15.36
CA ASP A 54 -16.96 -11.09 -15.20
C ASP A 54 -15.47 -11.09 -14.86
N HIS A 55 -14.71 -10.20 -15.49
CA HIS A 55 -13.25 -10.13 -15.42
C HIS A 55 -12.70 -10.54 -14.05
N MET A 56 -11.92 -11.62 -14.01
CA MET A 56 -11.34 -12.15 -12.78
C MET A 56 -10.62 -11.02 -12.03
N ARG A 57 -11.08 -10.65 -10.84
CA ARG A 57 -10.50 -9.53 -10.08
C ARG A 57 -9.10 -9.90 -9.57
N GLN A 58 -8.28 -8.87 -9.34
CA GLN A 58 -6.95 -9.05 -8.77
C GLN A 58 -7.07 -9.47 -7.30
N ASN A 59 -6.19 -10.38 -6.87
CA ASN A 59 -6.08 -10.71 -5.44
C ASN A 59 -5.26 -9.63 -4.75
N TRP A 60 -5.60 -9.34 -3.49
CA TRP A 60 -4.89 -8.36 -2.67
C TRP A 60 -4.46 -8.96 -1.34
N VAL A 61 -3.29 -8.55 -0.87
CA VAL A 61 -2.92 -8.63 0.54
C VAL A 61 -2.84 -7.21 1.07
N LEU A 62 -3.65 -6.90 2.08
CA LEU A 62 -3.75 -5.59 2.69
C LEU A 62 -3.27 -5.69 4.14
N LEU A 63 -2.31 -4.85 4.49
CA LEU A 63 -1.83 -4.70 5.87
C LEU A 63 -2.23 -3.30 6.34
N GLY A 64 -3.21 -3.24 7.25
CA GLY A 64 -3.56 -2.02 7.96
C GLY A 64 -2.59 -1.82 9.11
N ILE A 65 -1.94 -0.66 9.15
CA ILE A 65 -1.00 -0.28 10.22
C ILE A 65 -1.71 0.65 11.20
N GLN A 66 -2.36 1.71 10.70
CA GLN A 66 -3.15 2.64 11.51
C GLN A 66 -4.33 3.18 10.70
N PRO A 67 -5.51 3.43 11.30
CA PRO A 67 -5.84 3.24 12.71
C PRO A 67 -6.21 1.80 13.08
N ALA A 68 -6.45 0.93 12.10
CA ALA A 68 -6.83 -0.46 12.30
C ALA A 68 -5.68 -1.39 11.95
N GLU A 69 -5.11 -2.04 12.97
CA GLU A 69 -4.06 -3.04 12.83
C GLU A 69 -4.67 -4.38 12.41
N CYS A 70 -4.55 -4.71 11.13
CA CYS A 70 -5.12 -5.94 10.58
C CYS A 70 -4.38 -6.44 9.35
N LEU A 71 -4.47 -7.74 9.10
CA LEU A 71 -4.08 -8.39 7.87
C LEU A 71 -5.34 -8.87 7.15
N LYS A 72 -5.50 -8.49 5.89
CA LYS A 72 -6.59 -8.96 5.04
C LYS A 72 -6.08 -9.56 3.75
N VAL A 73 -6.71 -10.66 3.33
CA VAL A 73 -6.42 -11.30 2.04
C VAL A 73 -7.69 -11.38 1.23
N GLU A 74 -7.74 -10.62 0.14
CA GLU A 74 -8.84 -10.65 -0.80
C GLU A 74 -8.53 -11.60 -1.94
N MET A 75 -9.43 -12.55 -2.16
CA MET A 75 -9.25 -13.60 -3.16
C MET A 75 -10.57 -13.98 -3.82
N THR A 76 -10.47 -14.48 -5.04
CA THR A 76 -11.62 -15.04 -5.77
C THR A 76 -11.86 -16.48 -5.34
N VAL A 77 -13.08 -16.79 -4.89
CA VAL A 77 -13.52 -18.14 -4.50
C VAL A 77 -14.73 -18.60 -5.30
N LYS A 78 -14.89 -19.91 -5.47
CA LYS A 78 -16.09 -20.49 -6.08
C LYS A 78 -17.30 -20.27 -5.14
N GLU A 79 -18.42 -19.85 -5.70
CA GLU A 79 -19.69 -19.84 -4.99
C GLU A 79 -20.16 -21.29 -4.73
N PRO A 80 -20.66 -21.61 -3.52
CA PRO A 80 -21.28 -22.90 -3.27
C PRO A 80 -22.47 -23.11 -4.20
N GLY A 81 -22.44 -24.17 -5.01
CA GLY A 81 -23.47 -24.45 -6.00
C GLY A 81 -23.02 -25.36 -7.13
N LEU A 82 -23.99 -25.75 -7.94
CA LEU A 82 -23.79 -26.52 -9.16
C LEU A 82 -23.23 -25.65 -10.29
N GLU A 83 -23.55 -24.36 -10.29
CA GLU A 83 -23.04 -23.40 -11.26
C GLU A 83 -21.59 -23.03 -10.97
N MET A 84 -20.82 -22.76 -12.02
CA MET A 84 -19.42 -22.34 -11.92
C MET A 84 -19.30 -20.83 -11.76
N ARG A 85 -19.89 -20.28 -10.70
CA ARG A 85 -19.75 -18.85 -10.36
C ARG A 85 -18.64 -18.62 -9.35
N THR A 86 -18.05 -17.44 -9.40
CA THR A 86 -17.03 -17.01 -8.45
C THR A 86 -17.40 -15.68 -7.84
N ARG A 87 -17.01 -15.47 -6.58
CA ARG A 87 -17.13 -14.20 -5.88
C ARG A 87 -15.82 -13.82 -5.23
N GLN A 88 -15.61 -12.52 -5.03
CA GLN A 88 -14.53 -12.03 -4.18
C GLN A 88 -14.90 -12.27 -2.72
N THR A 89 -13.96 -12.78 -1.93
CA THR A 89 -14.08 -12.92 -0.49
C THR A 89 -12.85 -12.32 0.17
N SER A 90 -13.01 -11.87 1.41
CA SER A 90 -11.90 -11.41 2.25
C SER A 90 -11.70 -12.37 3.41
N LEU A 91 -10.44 -12.69 3.71
CA LEU A 91 -10.02 -13.32 4.96
C LEU A 91 -9.43 -12.23 5.84
N ASP A 92 -10.06 -11.97 6.97
CA ASP A 92 -9.72 -10.84 7.85
C ASP A 92 -9.14 -11.37 9.16
N ALA A 93 -7.93 -10.93 9.49
CA ALA A 93 -7.26 -11.19 10.76
C ALA A 93 -6.96 -9.86 11.46
N SER A 94 -7.67 -9.56 12.54
CA SER A 94 -7.33 -8.44 13.43
C SER A 94 -6.06 -8.80 14.21
N LEU A 95 -5.05 -7.93 14.17
CA LEU A 95 -3.78 -8.17 14.87
C LEU A 95 -3.87 -7.84 16.36
N ARG A 96 -4.84 -6.99 16.72
CA ARG A 96 -5.14 -6.65 18.11
C ARG A 96 -6.44 -7.28 18.55
N ARG A 97 -6.44 -7.79 19.77
CA ARG A 97 -7.67 -8.21 20.43
C ARG A 97 -8.36 -7.01 21.07
N THR A 98 -9.68 -7.08 21.21
CA THR A 98 -10.50 -6.00 21.79
C THR A 98 -10.11 -5.66 23.23
N ASP A 99 -9.48 -6.59 23.94
CA ASP A 99 -9.05 -6.50 25.34
C ASP A 99 -7.59 -6.04 25.53
N GLU A 100 -6.82 -5.85 24.45
CA GLU A 100 -5.40 -5.48 24.53
C GLU A 100 -5.20 -3.96 24.60
N ALA A 101 -4.56 -3.51 25.68
CA ALA A 101 -4.12 -2.13 25.83
C ALA A 101 -3.15 -1.76 24.69
N GLN A 102 -3.28 -0.53 24.17
CA GLN A 102 -2.33 -0.02 23.20
C GLN A 102 -1.06 0.38 23.95
N THR A 103 0.03 -0.31 23.68
CA THR A 103 1.36 0.16 24.09
C THR A 103 1.77 1.30 23.16
N ASP A 104 2.28 2.38 23.72
CA ASP A 104 2.83 3.48 22.91
C ASP A 104 4.11 2.99 22.21
N ALA A 105 4.30 3.39 20.95
CA ALA A 105 5.50 3.07 20.20
C ALA A 105 6.79 3.47 20.94
N TYR A 106 6.77 4.54 21.74
CA TYR A 106 7.92 4.94 22.54
C TYR A 106 8.19 4.02 23.74
N GLU A 107 7.16 3.41 24.33
CA GLU A 107 7.34 2.46 25.44
C GLU A 107 8.08 1.20 24.96
N GLU A 108 7.68 0.66 23.80
CA GLU A 108 8.35 -0.48 23.18
C GLU A 108 9.80 -0.16 22.81
N LEU A 109 10.04 0.97 22.13
CA LEU A 109 11.39 1.36 21.75
C LEU A 109 12.31 1.60 22.95
N LEU A 110 11.80 2.15 24.05
CA LEU A 110 12.59 2.33 25.27
C LEU A 110 12.92 0.99 25.94
N LEU A 111 11.98 0.05 25.92
CA LEU A 111 12.22 -1.31 26.43
C LEU A 111 13.31 -2.01 25.60
N ASP A 112 13.27 -1.91 24.28
CA ASP A 112 14.27 -2.49 23.37
C ASP A 112 15.68 -1.96 23.67
N VAL A 113 15.82 -0.64 23.92
CA VAL A 113 17.10 -0.03 24.31
C VAL A 113 17.64 -0.64 25.60
N ILE A 114 16.77 -0.84 26.60
CA ILE A 114 17.16 -1.44 27.89
C ILE A 114 17.59 -2.90 27.70
N GLN A 115 16.89 -3.64 26.83
CA GLN A 115 17.21 -5.03 26.51
C GLN A 115 18.42 -5.18 25.56
N GLY A 116 18.86 -4.08 24.94
CA GLY A 116 19.92 -4.07 23.95
C GLY A 116 19.48 -4.60 22.58
N ASP A 117 18.18 -4.73 22.32
CA ASP A 117 17.64 -5.04 21.00
C ASP A 117 17.71 -3.80 20.10
N ARG A 118 18.18 -3.99 18.88
CA ARG A 118 18.38 -2.93 17.88
C ARG A 118 17.59 -3.19 16.59
N SER A 119 16.74 -4.21 16.57
CA SER A 119 16.02 -4.65 15.38
C SER A 119 15.05 -3.61 14.81
N LEU A 120 14.48 -2.75 15.67
CA LEU A 120 13.57 -1.66 15.28
C LEU A 120 14.26 -0.30 15.11
N PHE A 121 15.59 -0.24 15.26
CA PHE A 121 16.35 1.00 15.11
C PHE A 121 16.99 1.07 13.73
N LEU A 122 16.87 2.24 13.10
CA LEU A 122 17.51 2.50 11.82
C LEU A 122 19.02 2.44 11.94
N ARG A 123 19.64 1.69 11.03
CA ARG A 123 21.09 1.62 10.93
C ARG A 123 21.63 2.80 10.12
N TYR A 124 22.90 3.15 10.37
CA TYR A 124 23.55 4.27 9.68
C TYR A 124 23.51 4.14 8.16
N ASP A 125 23.83 2.95 7.64
CA ASP A 125 23.82 2.63 6.22
C ASP A 125 22.41 2.76 5.62
N GLU A 126 21.38 2.27 6.32
CA GLU A 126 19.98 2.41 5.89
C GLU A 126 19.57 3.88 5.73
N VAL A 127 19.94 4.73 6.69
CA VAL A 127 19.68 6.18 6.63
C VAL A 127 20.42 6.82 5.47
N GLU A 128 21.69 6.46 5.25
CA GLU A 128 22.47 6.97 4.13
C GLU A 128 21.82 6.62 2.78
N TYR A 129 21.39 5.37 2.60
CA TYR A 129 20.71 4.95 1.37
C TYR A 129 19.34 5.62 1.19
N ALA A 130 18.57 5.81 2.27
CA ALA A 130 17.31 6.55 2.21
C ALA A 130 17.54 7.99 1.71
N TRP A 131 18.58 8.67 2.21
CA TRP A 131 18.95 9.99 1.71
C TRP A 131 19.38 9.97 0.25
N ARG A 132 20.19 9.00 -0.19
CA ARG A 132 20.59 8.88 -1.60
C ARG A 132 19.39 8.77 -2.55
N VAL A 133 18.28 8.18 -2.11
CA VAL A 133 17.05 8.08 -2.90
C VAL A 133 16.27 9.40 -2.92
N VAL A 134 16.18 10.10 -1.79
CA VAL A 134 15.33 11.30 -1.65
C VAL A 134 16.03 12.60 -2.07
N ASP A 135 17.35 12.70 -1.85
CA ASP A 135 18.16 13.90 -2.15
C ASP A 135 17.97 14.44 -3.58
N PRO A 136 18.04 13.62 -4.64
CA PRO A 136 17.87 14.11 -6.00
C PRO A 136 16.50 14.75 -6.24
N VAL A 137 15.44 14.20 -5.63
CA VAL A 137 14.07 14.73 -5.72
C VAL A 137 13.98 16.09 -5.05
N LEU A 138 14.54 16.22 -3.84
CA LEU A 138 14.55 17.49 -3.10
C LEU A 138 15.34 18.58 -3.82
N ARG A 139 16.48 18.23 -4.44
CA ARG A 139 17.30 19.18 -5.21
C ARG A 139 16.58 19.67 -6.48
N ALA A 140 15.86 18.78 -7.16
CA ALA A 140 15.05 19.14 -8.31
C ALA A 140 13.95 20.13 -7.90
N TRP A 141 13.18 19.83 -6.85
CA TRP A 141 12.13 20.71 -6.32
C TRP A 141 12.64 22.04 -5.79
N ALA A 142 13.87 22.11 -5.29
CA ALA A 142 14.47 23.39 -4.86
C ALA A 142 14.79 24.33 -6.02
N THR A 143 14.98 23.79 -7.24
CA THR A 143 15.38 24.54 -8.44
C THR A 143 14.20 24.83 -9.35
N GLU A 144 13.30 23.86 -9.51
CA GLU A 144 12.10 23.98 -10.32
C GLU A 144 11.03 24.80 -9.59
N ARG A 145 10.49 25.82 -10.27
CA ARG A 145 9.37 26.64 -9.78
C ARG A 145 8.08 26.37 -10.54
N ASP A 146 8.01 25.20 -11.17
CA ASP A 146 6.87 24.81 -11.98
C ASP A 146 5.60 24.66 -11.14
N PHE A 147 4.47 24.70 -11.83
CA PHE A 147 3.15 24.58 -11.19
C PHE A 147 3.06 23.27 -10.39
N ILE A 148 2.86 23.39 -9.09
CA ILE A 148 2.60 22.25 -8.20
C ILE A 148 1.12 21.89 -8.29
N HIS A 149 0.82 20.63 -8.63
CA HIS A 149 -0.55 20.14 -8.67
C HIS A 149 -1.25 20.29 -7.32
N THR A 150 -2.43 20.90 -7.34
CA THR A 150 -3.27 21.12 -6.15
C THR A 150 -4.37 20.08 -6.05
N TYR A 151 -4.86 19.83 -4.83
CA TYR A 151 -5.97 18.93 -4.59
C TYR A 151 -6.91 19.52 -3.53
N PRO A 152 -8.25 19.28 -3.62
CA PRO A 152 -9.18 19.70 -2.58
C PRO A 152 -8.87 19.02 -1.24
N ALA A 153 -9.00 19.76 -0.14
CA ALA A 153 -8.91 19.18 1.20
C ALA A 153 -10.01 18.12 1.39
N GLY A 154 -9.65 16.97 1.96
CA GLY A 154 -10.53 15.81 2.09
C GLY A 154 -10.60 14.92 0.85
N SER A 155 -9.87 15.23 -0.22
CA SER A 155 -9.70 14.32 -1.37
C SER A 155 -8.51 13.36 -1.16
N TRP A 156 -8.31 12.43 -2.10
CA TRP A 156 -7.20 11.47 -2.02
C TRP A 156 -5.89 11.95 -2.68
N GLY A 157 -5.77 13.26 -2.93
CA GLY A 157 -4.64 13.86 -3.63
C GLY A 157 -4.96 14.25 -5.07
N PRO A 158 -3.98 14.78 -5.81
CA PRO A 158 -4.15 15.24 -7.19
C PRO A 158 -4.40 14.07 -8.14
N GLU A 159 -5.23 14.28 -9.17
CA GLU A 159 -5.53 13.26 -10.18
C GLU A 159 -4.28 12.85 -10.97
N GLU A 160 -3.33 13.77 -11.11
CA GLU A 160 -2.07 13.56 -11.81
C GLU A 160 -1.19 12.49 -11.16
N SER A 161 -1.43 12.16 -9.88
CA SER A 161 -0.79 11.01 -9.23
C SER A 161 -1.10 9.68 -9.96
N ARG A 162 -2.21 9.60 -10.72
CA ARG A 162 -2.54 8.43 -11.55
C ARG A 162 -1.58 8.20 -12.69
N ARG A 163 -0.85 9.24 -13.14
CA ARG A 163 0.16 9.12 -14.21
C ARG A 163 1.36 8.25 -13.83
N LEU A 164 1.53 7.97 -12.52
CA LEU A 164 2.58 7.09 -12.04
C LEU A 164 2.34 5.61 -12.43
N PHE A 165 1.08 5.22 -12.62
CA PHE A 165 0.72 3.84 -12.93
C PHE A 165 1.04 3.47 -14.38
N GLU A 166 1.51 2.24 -14.59
CA GLU A 166 1.86 1.74 -15.93
C GLU A 166 0.67 1.17 -16.69
N LYS A 167 -0.33 0.70 -15.95
CA LYS A 167 -1.47 -0.04 -16.48
C LYS A 167 -2.75 0.56 -15.93
N GLU A 168 -3.79 0.61 -16.75
CA GLU A 168 -5.10 1.15 -16.34
C GLU A 168 -5.71 0.38 -15.16
N ALA A 169 -5.42 -0.92 -15.02
CA ALA A 169 -5.89 -1.72 -13.90
C ALA A 169 -5.22 -1.35 -12.55
N GLN A 170 -4.07 -0.67 -12.58
CA GLN A 170 -3.37 -0.25 -11.36
C GLN A 170 -4.00 1.05 -10.82
N HIS A 171 -4.26 1.05 -9.53
CA HIS A 171 -4.84 2.19 -8.84
C HIS A 171 -4.39 2.18 -7.38
N TRP A 172 -4.55 3.31 -6.72
CA TRP A 172 -4.31 3.39 -5.28
C TRP A 172 -5.39 2.62 -4.53
N ARG A 173 -4.99 1.72 -3.63
CA ARG A 173 -5.94 1.17 -2.66
C ARG A 173 -6.19 2.21 -1.57
N HIS A 174 -7.45 2.61 -1.43
CA HIS A 174 -7.86 3.63 -0.46
C HIS A 174 -8.49 3.05 0.81
N SER A 175 -8.97 1.81 0.78
CA SER A 175 -9.70 1.20 1.89
C SER A 175 -9.26 -0.23 2.14
N LEU A 176 -9.39 -0.64 3.41
CA LEU A 176 -9.27 -2.01 3.89
C LEU A 176 -10.59 -2.78 3.79
N ALA A 177 -11.70 -2.12 3.41
CA ALA A 177 -12.94 -2.80 3.09
C ALA A 177 -12.83 -3.47 1.72
N PRO A 178 -13.50 -4.62 1.52
CA PRO A 178 -13.63 -5.21 0.20
C PRO A 178 -14.34 -4.21 -0.72
N GLU A 179 -13.79 -4.02 -1.92
CA GLU A 179 -14.42 -3.21 -2.95
C GLU A 179 -15.69 -3.91 -3.43
N HIS A 180 -16.84 -3.40 -2.96
CA HIS A 180 -18.13 -3.81 -3.49
C HIS A 180 -18.27 -3.31 -4.95
N PRO A 181 -18.86 -4.12 -5.84
CA PRO A 181 -19.18 -3.69 -7.21
C PRO A 181 -20.12 -2.48 -7.22
#